data_AF-A0A0H3AJM1-F1
#
_entry.id   AF-A0A0H3AJM1-F1
#
_cell.length_a   1.000
_cell.length_b   1.000
_cell.length_c   1.000
_cell.angle_alpha   90.00
_cell.angle_beta   90.00
_cell.angle_gamma   90.00
#
_symmetry.space_group_name_H-M   'P 1'
#
loop_
_entity.id
_entity.type
_entity.pdbx_description
1 polymer ?
#
loop_
_entity_poly.entity_id
_entity_poly.type
_entity_poly.pdbx_seq_one_letter_code
_entity_poly.pdbx_strand_id
1 'polypeptide(L)'
;MSELKSQSITKEMWQQIEKEMSDGWVNIVFAYKGHELTVNRVRVSESKTCLQVYIDGFIKGEWVSFSGDKGFSDKAPAILPDVWGKKTRAKYNRRFKETMTRIWGKRGVKREYPDLDDSLVFHIPNFSKASVLCRQYKKLEGIELVSAHFVKAEGL
;
A
#
# COMPACT_ATOMS: atom_id res chain seq x y z
N MET A 1 -13.57 -22.18 -12.69
CA MET A 1 -12.90 -20.87 -12.71
C MET A 1 -13.86 -19.94 -13.42
N SER A 2 -14.72 -19.29 -12.66
CA SER A 2 -15.77 -18.41 -13.17
C SER A 2 -15.10 -17.24 -13.89
N GLU A 3 -15.47 -16.96 -15.14
CA GLU A 3 -15.05 -15.76 -15.85
C GLU A 3 -15.56 -14.55 -15.07
N LEU A 4 -14.67 -13.93 -14.28
CA LEU A 4 -14.95 -12.66 -13.64
C LEU A 4 -15.07 -11.62 -14.74
N LYS A 5 -16.28 -11.09 -14.95
CA LYS A 5 -16.48 -9.94 -15.83
C LYS A 5 -15.68 -8.77 -15.26
N SER A 6 -14.67 -8.34 -16.00
CA SER A 6 -13.82 -7.19 -15.66
C SER A 6 -13.91 -6.15 -16.77
N GLN A 7 -13.66 -4.89 -16.45
CA GLN A 7 -13.67 -3.81 -17.44
C GLN A 7 -12.53 -2.82 -17.23
N SER A 8 -12.08 -2.20 -18.32
CA SER A 8 -11.12 -1.12 -18.28
C SER A 8 -11.70 0.11 -17.56
N ILE A 9 -10.91 0.75 -16.70
CA ILE A 9 -11.39 1.85 -15.85
C ILE A 9 -11.21 3.20 -16.57
N THR A 10 -12.32 3.88 -16.86
CA THR A 10 -12.30 5.23 -17.44
C THR A 10 -11.95 6.30 -16.41
N LYS A 11 -11.68 7.53 -16.87
CA LYS A 11 -11.35 8.65 -15.98
C LYS A 11 -12.53 9.01 -15.06
N GLU A 12 -13.75 8.90 -15.57
CA GLU A 12 -15.00 9.15 -14.86
C GLU A 12 -15.25 8.06 -13.80
N MET A 13 -15.00 6.79 -14.15
CA MET A 13 -15.08 5.68 -13.19
C MET A 13 -14.11 5.87 -12.03
N TRP A 14 -12.88 6.33 -12.30
CA TRP A 14 -11.92 6.62 -11.23
C TRP A 14 -12.42 7.67 -10.24
N GLN A 15 -13.20 8.65 -10.68
CA GLN A 15 -13.79 9.64 -9.77
C GLN A 15 -14.87 9.01 -8.89
N GLN A 16 -15.69 8.12 -9.46
CA GLN A 16 -16.71 7.37 -8.72
C GLN A 16 -16.08 6.41 -7.71
N ILE A 17 -15.04 5.67 -8.11
CA ILE A 17 -14.26 4.77 -7.26
C ILE A 17 -13.65 5.56 -6.08
N GLU A 18 -13.03 6.71 -6.37
CA GLU A 18 -12.41 7.53 -5.32
C GLU A 18 -13.45 8.05 -4.31
N LYS A 19 -14.64 8.43 -4.80
CA LYS A 19 -15.77 8.82 -3.95
C LYS A 19 -16.23 7.66 -3.09
N GLU A 20 -16.50 6.49 -3.67
CA GLU A 20 -16.92 5.29 -2.95
C GLU A 20 -15.88 4.90 -1.88
N MET A 21 -14.59 4.89 -2.23
CA MET A 21 -13.51 4.63 -1.28
C MET A 21 -13.43 5.65 -0.14
N SER A 22 -13.93 6.88 -0.34
CA SER A 22 -13.96 7.91 0.70
C SER A 22 -15.14 7.76 1.66
N ASP A 23 -16.19 7.05 1.24
CA ASP A 23 -17.40 6.81 2.03
C ASP A 23 -17.20 5.74 3.12
N GLY A 24 -18.24 5.53 3.93
CA GLY A 24 -18.21 4.68 5.13
C GLY A 24 -18.16 3.19 4.86
N TRP A 25 -18.65 2.72 3.71
CA TRP A 25 -18.65 1.32 3.30
C TRP A 25 -17.88 1.19 2.00
N VAL A 26 -16.83 0.35 2.00
CA VAL A 26 -15.96 0.15 0.83
C VAL A 26 -15.72 -1.33 0.68
N ASN A 27 -16.11 -1.86 -0.49
CA ASN A 27 -15.77 -3.18 -0.98
C ASN A 27 -15.62 -3.07 -2.50
N ILE A 28 -14.37 -2.95 -2.96
CA ILE A 28 -14.06 -2.79 -4.37
C ILE A 28 -13.07 -3.86 -4.77
N VAL A 29 -13.33 -4.55 -5.87
CA VAL A 29 -12.49 -5.62 -6.39
C VAL A 29 -11.92 -5.21 -7.74
N PHE A 30 -10.60 -5.34 -7.87
CA PHE A 30 -9.88 -5.14 -9.12
C PHE A 30 -9.24 -6.45 -9.56
N ALA A 31 -9.10 -6.64 -10.87
CA ALA A 31 -8.24 -7.66 -11.45
C ALA A 31 -6.94 -6.99 -11.91
N TYR A 32 -5.80 -7.59 -11.56
CA TYR A 32 -4.50 -7.08 -11.98
C TYR A 32 -3.47 -8.22 -12.13
N LYS A 33 -2.89 -8.36 -13.33
CA LYS A 33 -1.87 -9.38 -13.65
C LYS A 33 -2.23 -10.80 -13.16
N GLY A 34 -3.51 -11.18 -13.29
CA GLY A 34 -4.02 -12.50 -12.88
C GLY A 34 -4.37 -12.66 -11.39
N HIS A 35 -4.29 -11.59 -10.59
CA HIS A 35 -4.66 -11.59 -9.19
C HIS A 35 -5.92 -10.78 -8.92
N GLU A 36 -6.65 -11.19 -7.89
CA GLU A 36 -7.78 -10.43 -7.33
C GLU A 36 -7.28 -9.46 -6.25
N LEU A 37 -7.58 -8.17 -6.41
CA LEU A 37 -7.25 -7.13 -5.45
C LEU A 37 -8.51 -6.60 -4.79
N THR A 38 -8.70 -6.94 -3.53
CA THR A 38 -9.88 -6.50 -2.77
C THR A 38 -9.50 -5.34 -1.86
N VAL A 39 -10.21 -4.22 -1.99
CA VAL A 39 -10.05 -3.02 -1.18
C VAL A 39 -11.24 -2.89 -0.24
N ASN A 40 -10.97 -3.02 1.06
CA ASN A 40 -11.98 -2.89 2.11
C ASN A 40 -11.67 -1.74 3.06
N ARG A 41 -12.72 -1.14 3.63
CA ARG A 41 -12.55 -0.22 4.77
C ARG A 41 -12.52 -1.02 6.07
N VAL A 42 -11.40 -0.93 6.80
CA VAL A 42 -11.17 -1.64 8.05
C VAL A 42 -10.86 -0.67 9.19
N ARG A 43 -11.10 -1.08 10.44
CA ARG A 43 -10.71 -0.31 11.63
C ARG A 43 -9.26 -0.62 11.98
N VAL A 44 -8.44 0.43 12.11
CA VAL A 44 -7.04 0.33 12.59
C VAL A 44 -6.98 0.53 14.10
N SER A 45 -7.85 1.39 14.61
CA SER A 45 -8.12 1.57 16.04
C SER A 45 -9.59 1.90 16.23
N GLU A 46 -10.04 2.02 17.47
CA GLU A 46 -11.44 2.26 17.81
C GLU A 46 -12.06 3.44 17.03
N SER A 47 -11.35 4.57 16.95
CA SER A 47 -11.83 5.79 16.29
C SER A 47 -11.24 6.03 14.89
N LYS A 48 -10.49 5.06 14.31
CA LYS A 48 -9.77 5.27 13.05
C LYS A 48 -9.94 4.11 12.09
N THR A 49 -10.40 4.43 10.88
CA THR A 49 -10.46 3.48 9.77
C THR A 49 -9.39 3.76 8.71
N CYS A 50 -9.05 2.75 7.92
CA CYS A 50 -8.24 2.88 6.72
C CYS A 50 -8.78 1.97 5.61
N LEU A 51 -8.27 2.16 4.41
CA LEU A 51 -8.45 1.21 3.31
C LEU A 51 -7.37 0.14 3.43
N GLN A 52 -7.74 -1.12 3.27
CA GLN A 52 -6.83 -2.26 3.33
C GLN A 52 -6.95 -3.06 2.03
N VAL A 53 -5.80 -3.35 1.42
CA VAL A 53 -5.67 -4.08 0.16
C VAL A 53 -5.28 -5.52 0.42
N TYR A 54 -6.11 -6.44 -0.03
CA TYR A 54 -5.87 -7.89 -0.02
C TYR A 54 -5.43 -8.34 -1.41
N ILE A 55 -4.52 -9.31 -1.46
CA ILE A 55 -4.12 -9.98 -2.71
C ILE A 55 -4.66 -11.41 -2.63
N ASP A 56 -5.55 -11.77 -3.57
CA ASP A 56 -6.29 -13.04 -3.59
C ASP A 56 -6.99 -13.32 -2.26
N GLY A 57 -7.55 -12.29 -1.63
CA GLY A 57 -8.22 -12.38 -0.33
C GLY A 57 -7.28 -12.46 0.88
N PHE A 58 -5.96 -12.45 0.69
CA PHE A 58 -5.00 -12.61 1.78
C PHE A 58 -4.11 -11.39 2.02
N ILE A 59 -3.70 -11.26 3.29
CA ILE A 59 -2.56 -10.47 3.74
C ILE A 59 -1.74 -11.42 4.61
N LYS A 60 -0.57 -11.86 4.12
CA LYS A 60 0.26 -12.81 4.85
C LYS A 60 1.51 -12.13 5.41
N GLY A 61 1.77 -12.36 6.69
CA GLY A 61 2.97 -11.84 7.36
C GLY A 61 4.27 -12.32 6.70
N GLU A 62 4.26 -13.53 6.14
CA GLU A 62 5.43 -14.09 5.45
C GLU A 62 5.84 -13.33 4.18
N TRP A 63 4.96 -12.49 3.62
CA TRP A 63 5.26 -11.64 2.48
C TRP A 63 6.16 -10.45 2.85
N VAL A 64 6.21 -10.08 4.12
CA VAL A 64 7.01 -8.95 4.60
C VAL A 64 8.35 -9.47 5.14
N SER A 65 9.42 -8.78 4.81
CA SER A 65 10.75 -9.07 5.34
C SER A 65 11.40 -7.79 5.86
N PHE A 66 12.00 -7.86 7.05
CA PHE A 66 12.75 -6.76 7.66
C PHE A 66 14.27 -6.91 7.47
N SER A 67 14.71 -8.00 6.86
CA SER A 67 16.13 -8.35 6.71
C SER A 67 16.71 -8.04 5.33
N GLY A 68 15.96 -7.38 4.44
CA GLY A 68 16.41 -7.03 3.09
C GLY A 68 15.95 -5.65 2.62
N ASP A 69 16.60 -5.13 1.58
CA ASP A 69 16.45 -3.74 1.10
C ASP A 69 15.04 -3.38 0.58
N LYS A 70 14.29 -4.40 0.13
CA LYS A 70 12.99 -4.20 -0.54
C LYS A 70 11.80 -4.20 0.41
N GLY A 71 11.98 -4.70 1.63
CA GLY A 71 10.92 -4.76 2.65
C GLY A 71 9.85 -5.85 2.43
N PHE A 72 10.10 -6.82 1.54
CA PHE A 72 9.24 -7.99 1.28
C PHE A 72 10.09 -9.23 0.99
N SER A 73 9.52 -10.42 1.18
CA SER A 73 10.21 -11.70 1.00
C SER A 73 9.99 -12.30 -0.39
N ASP A 74 10.73 -13.35 -0.73
CA ASP A 74 10.56 -14.12 -1.98
C ASP A 74 9.21 -14.88 -2.04
N LYS A 75 8.49 -14.97 -0.92
CA LYS A 75 7.14 -15.54 -0.86
C LYS A 75 6.04 -14.55 -1.20
N ALA A 76 6.38 -13.26 -1.32
CA ALA A 76 5.42 -12.24 -1.71
C ALA A 76 4.98 -12.45 -3.16
N PRO A 77 3.68 -12.22 -3.48
CA PRO A 77 3.24 -12.12 -4.86
C PRO A 77 4.06 -11.05 -5.61
N ALA A 78 4.43 -11.32 -6.87
CA ALA A 78 5.27 -10.41 -7.65
C ALA A 78 4.65 -9.02 -7.83
N ILE A 79 3.32 -8.93 -7.71
CA ILE A 79 2.55 -7.69 -7.80
C ILE A 79 2.54 -6.86 -6.50
N LEU A 80 2.97 -7.42 -5.36
CA LEU A 80 2.90 -6.76 -4.06
C LEU A 80 3.51 -5.34 -4.06
N PRO A 81 4.69 -5.10 -4.66
CA PRO A 81 5.30 -3.77 -4.70
C PRO A 81 4.48 -2.73 -5.49
N ASP A 82 3.69 -3.20 -6.45
CA ASP A 82 2.85 -2.35 -7.31
C ASP A 82 1.55 -1.95 -6.58
N VAL A 83 1.01 -2.84 -5.75
CA VAL A 83 -0.34 -2.71 -5.17
C VAL A 83 -0.34 -2.26 -3.70
N TRP A 84 0.69 -2.60 -2.93
CA TRP A 84 0.83 -2.12 -1.55
C TRP A 84 1.50 -0.76 -1.48
N GLY A 85 1.16 0.01 -0.45
CA GLY A 85 1.68 1.36 -0.26
C GLY A 85 3.12 1.35 0.24
N LYS A 86 4.01 2.06 -0.45
CA LYS A 86 5.39 2.26 0.02
C LYS A 86 5.43 3.22 1.21
N LYS A 87 6.08 2.81 2.29
CA LYS A 87 6.37 3.64 3.46
C LYS A 87 7.86 3.72 3.69
N THR A 88 8.30 4.91 4.04
CA THR A 88 9.68 5.20 4.40
C THR A 88 9.72 5.69 5.84
N ARG A 89 10.62 5.15 6.64
CA ARG A 89 10.87 5.58 8.01
C ARG A 89 12.37 5.71 8.21
N ALA A 90 12.82 6.79 8.86
CA ALA A 90 14.23 6.90 9.26
C ALA A 90 14.63 5.71 10.13
N LYS A 91 15.79 5.11 9.85
CA LYS A 91 16.35 3.99 10.63
C LYS A 91 16.50 4.36 12.10
N TYR A 92 17.00 5.58 12.34
CA TYR A 92 17.13 6.16 13.66
C TYR A 92 16.19 7.35 13.84
N ASN A 93 15.53 7.40 15.01
CA ASN A 93 14.69 8.54 15.37
C ASN A 93 15.56 9.78 15.68
N ARG A 94 14.95 10.97 15.61
CA ARG A 94 15.65 12.24 15.81
C ARG A 94 16.40 12.31 17.15
N ARG A 95 15.77 11.86 18.24
CA ARG A 95 16.36 11.87 19.59
C ARG A 95 17.65 11.04 19.65
N PHE A 96 17.67 9.88 18.99
CA PHE A 96 18.84 9.03 18.90
C PHE A 96 19.97 9.76 18.14
N LYS A 97 19.67 10.34 16.98
CA LYS A 97 20.64 11.10 16.18
C LYS A 97 21.27 12.25 16.98
N GLU A 98 20.44 13.02 17.70
CA GLU A 98 20.91 14.13 18.54
C GLU A 98 21.77 13.63 19.70
N THR A 99 21.37 12.56 20.37
CA THR A 99 22.11 11.98 21.50
C THR A 99 23.48 11.48 21.07
N MET A 100 23.54 10.73 19.97
CA MET A 100 24.79 10.17 19.46
C MET A 100 25.71 11.25 18.89
N THR A 101 25.14 12.28 18.26
CA THR A 101 25.91 13.46 17.83
C THR A 101 26.52 14.21 19.01
N ARG A 102 25.84 14.28 20.16
CA ARG A 102 26.38 14.90 21.38
C ARG A 102 27.53 14.09 21.99
N ILE A 103 27.47 12.77 21.94
CA ILE A 103 28.48 11.87 22.51
C ILE A 103 29.76 11.86 21.66
N TRP A 104 29.64 11.66 20.35
CA TRP A 104 30.79 11.46 19.45
C TRP A 104 31.15 12.70 18.60
N GLY A 105 30.36 13.77 18.67
CA GLY A 105 30.47 14.89 17.76
C GLY A 105 30.02 14.55 16.33
N LYS A 106 29.86 15.56 15.47
CA LYS A 106 29.33 15.41 14.10
C LYS A 106 30.14 14.45 13.22
N ARG A 107 31.47 14.43 13.38
CA ARG A 107 32.37 13.57 12.59
C ARG A 107 32.47 12.17 13.19
N GLY A 108 32.51 12.05 14.52
CA GLY A 108 32.59 10.75 15.18
C GLY A 108 31.32 9.93 15.01
N VAL A 109 30.14 10.55 15.09
CA VAL A 109 28.88 9.81 14.95
C VAL A 109 28.73 9.15 13.58
N LYS A 110 29.20 9.79 12.50
CA LYS A 110 29.17 9.21 11.15
C LYS A 110 30.17 8.07 10.95
N ARG A 111 31.21 7.99 11.78
CA ARG A 111 32.15 6.87 11.76
C ARG A 111 31.59 5.66 12.50
N GLU A 112 30.98 5.88 13.66
CA GLU A 112 30.39 4.80 14.47
C GLU A 112 29.04 4.32 13.92
N TYR A 113 28.27 5.22 13.31
CA TYR A 113 26.99 4.95 12.65
C TYR A 113 27.05 5.49 11.21
N PRO A 114 27.68 4.78 10.26
CA PRO A 114 27.72 5.19 8.87
C PRO A 114 26.32 5.32 8.25
N ASP A 115 25.37 4.56 8.77
CA ASP A 115 23.96 4.44 8.40
C ASP A 115 23.03 5.37 9.22
N LEU A 116 23.60 6.36 9.93
CA LEU A 116 22.82 7.26 10.80
C LEU A 116 21.67 7.94 10.05
N ASP A 117 21.88 8.26 8.78
CA ASP A 117 20.92 8.95 7.92
C ASP A 117 20.11 8.03 7.01
N ASP A 118 20.30 6.72 7.13
CA ASP A 118 19.58 5.74 6.33
C ASP A 118 18.09 5.71 6.67
N SER A 119 17.32 5.29 5.68
CA SER A 119 15.87 5.13 5.79
C SER A 119 15.47 3.70 5.44
N LEU A 120 14.60 3.13 6.26
CA LEU A 120 13.96 1.85 6.02
C LEU A 120 12.76 2.05 5.12
N VAL A 121 12.65 1.21 4.10
CA VAL A 121 11.53 1.17 3.17
C VAL A 121 10.77 -0.13 3.38
N PHE A 122 9.46 -0.04 3.51
CA PHE A 122 8.58 -1.20 3.67
C PHE A 122 7.25 -0.99 2.95
N HIS A 123 6.62 -2.08 2.54
CA HIS A 123 5.32 -2.07 1.88
C HIS A 123 4.23 -2.40 2.90
N ILE A 124 3.13 -1.66 2.87
CA ILE A 124 1.99 -1.91 3.74
C ILE A 124 0.70 -2.05 2.93
N PRO A 125 -0.24 -2.92 3.35
CA PRO A 125 -1.53 -3.07 2.68
C PRO A 125 -2.48 -1.89 2.96
N ASN A 126 -2.13 -1.00 3.91
CA ASN A 126 -3.04 0.00 4.46
C ASN A 126 -2.82 1.38 3.83
N PHE A 127 -3.91 1.99 3.35
CA PHE A 127 -3.97 3.35 2.82
C PHE A 127 -4.87 4.21 3.69
N SER A 128 -4.36 5.37 4.12
CA SER A 128 -5.11 6.29 4.97
C SER A 128 -6.13 7.14 4.21
N LYS A 129 -6.01 7.25 2.89
CA LYS A 129 -6.84 8.10 2.03
C LYS A 129 -7.11 7.41 0.70
N ALA A 130 -8.34 7.51 0.21
CA ALA A 130 -8.75 7.02 -1.10
C ALA A 130 -7.88 7.59 -2.23
N SER A 131 -7.66 8.91 -2.23
CA SER A 131 -6.87 9.61 -3.25
C SER A 131 -5.44 9.07 -3.42
N VAL A 132 -4.82 8.58 -2.35
CA VAL A 132 -3.47 7.99 -2.40
C VAL A 132 -3.51 6.64 -3.12
N LEU A 133 -4.49 5.80 -2.78
CA LEU A 133 -4.68 4.49 -3.43
C LEU A 133 -5.03 4.70 -4.91
N CYS A 134 -6.02 5.54 -5.23
CA CYS A 134 -6.41 5.79 -6.61
C CYS A 134 -5.25 6.36 -7.44
N ARG A 135 -4.41 7.25 -6.90
CA ARG A 135 -3.24 7.77 -7.61
C ARG A 135 -2.19 6.70 -7.91
N GLN A 136 -2.02 5.72 -7.02
CA GLN A 136 -1.13 4.58 -7.24
C GLN A 136 -1.73 3.66 -8.31
N TYR A 137 -3.00 3.29 -8.17
CA TYR A 137 -3.67 2.33 -9.04
C TYR A 137 -3.89 2.86 -10.46
N LYS A 138 -4.12 4.18 -10.64
CA LYS A 138 -4.19 4.84 -11.95
C LYS A 138 -2.93 4.65 -12.81
N LYS A 139 -1.78 4.33 -12.20
CA LYS A 139 -0.52 4.11 -12.90
C LYS A 139 -0.28 2.65 -13.27
N LEU A 140 -1.15 1.74 -12.81
CA LEU A 140 -1.02 0.32 -13.08
C LEU A 140 -1.64 0.03 -14.46
N GLU A 141 -0.80 -0.32 -15.42
CA GLU A 141 -1.24 -0.72 -16.75
C GLU A 141 -1.95 -2.08 -16.70
N GLY A 142 -3.16 -2.17 -17.25
CA GLY A 142 -3.94 -3.40 -17.27
C GLY A 142 -4.67 -3.72 -15.95
N ILE A 143 -4.90 -2.73 -15.09
CA ILE A 143 -5.84 -2.89 -13.97
C ILE A 143 -7.27 -2.74 -14.47
N GLU A 144 -8.12 -3.68 -14.05
CA GLU A 144 -9.52 -3.71 -14.44
C GLU A 144 -10.42 -3.73 -13.20
N LEU A 145 -11.59 -3.09 -13.31
CA LEU A 145 -12.59 -3.13 -12.26
C LEU A 145 -13.45 -4.38 -12.43
N VAL A 146 -13.55 -5.19 -11.38
CA VAL A 146 -14.38 -6.40 -11.32
C VAL A 146 -15.69 -6.10 -10.61
N SER A 147 -15.64 -5.43 -9.46
CA SER A 147 -16.86 -5.06 -8.73
C SER A 147 -16.65 -3.82 -7.87
N ALA A 148 -17.74 -3.06 -7.71
CA ALA A 148 -17.86 -1.93 -6.81
C ALA A 148 -19.34 -1.77 -6.45
N HIS A 149 -19.65 -1.17 -5.31
CA HIS A 149 -21.03 -1.05 -4.82
C HIS A 149 -21.83 0.06 -5.51
N PHE A 150 -21.19 1.19 -5.82
CA PHE A 150 -21.89 2.39 -6.28
C PHE A 150 -21.43 2.88 -7.65
N VAL A 151 -20.36 2.30 -8.19
CA VAL A 151 -19.89 2.58 -9.55
C VAL A 151 -20.83 1.92 -10.54
N LYS A 152 -21.60 2.73 -11.27
CA LYS A 152 -22.44 2.26 -12.38
C LYS A 152 -21.54 1.97 -13.57
N ALA A 153 -21.09 0.74 -13.67
CA ALA A 153 -20.56 0.21 -14.91
C ALA A 153 -21.73 -0.20 -15.82
N GLU A 154 -21.75 0.28 -17.06
CA GLU A 154 -22.62 -0.30 -18.07
C GLU A 154 -22.12 -1.72 -18.38
N GLY A 155 -22.66 -2.73 -17.71
CA GLY A 155 -22.40 -4.15 -18.01
C GLY A 155 -21.88 -5.04 -16.88
N LEU A 156 -21.85 -4.58 -15.62
CA LEU A 156 -21.70 -5.45 -14.44
C LEU A 156 -23.03 -6.08 -14.03
#